data_AF-A0A7V9G3V9-F1
#
_entry.id   AF-A0A7V9G3V9-F1
#
_cell.length_a   1.000
_cell.length_b   1.000
_cell.length_c   1.000
_cell.angle_alpha   90.00
_cell.angle_beta   90.00
_cell.angle_gamma   90.00
#
_symmetry.space_group_name_H-M   'P 1'
#
loop_
_entity.id
_entity.type
_entity.pdbx_description
1 polymer ?
#
loop_
_entity_poly.entity_id
_entity_poly.type
_entity_poly.pdbx_seq_one_letter_code
_entity_poly.pdbx_strand_id
1 'polypeptide(L)'
;YPLHEQLLSDTLKAFPKAEIVWCQEEPQNMGAWHFIAPYLRRICSLADVPYAGREPAASPAPGSAALFQLEQEQLISTALGIKARALAKAHH
;
A
#
# COMPACT_ATOMS: atom_id res chain seq x y z
N TYR A 1 -5.81 -1.83 -20.36
CA TYR A 1 -4.74 -0.89 -19.97
C TYR A 1 -3.41 -1.60 -20.15
N PRO A 2 -2.44 -1.08 -20.91
CA PRO A 2 -1.04 -1.52 -20.84
C PRO A 2 -0.24 -0.64 -19.87
N LEU A 3 0.53 -1.26 -18.98
CA LEU A 3 1.48 -0.54 -18.14
C LEU A 3 2.65 -0.02 -18.98
N HIS A 4 3.01 1.25 -18.81
CA HIS A 4 4.20 1.83 -19.44
C HIS A 4 5.48 1.44 -18.69
N GLU A 5 5.90 0.18 -18.85
CA GLU A 5 7.02 -0.42 -18.13
C GLU A 5 8.34 0.34 -18.29
N GLN A 6 8.63 0.82 -19.50
CA GLN A 6 9.88 1.52 -19.81
C GLN A 6 10.00 2.82 -19.00
N LEU A 7 8.92 3.60 -18.96
CA LEU A 7 8.86 4.86 -18.21
C LEU A 7 9.00 4.61 -16.70
N LEU A 8 8.35 3.56 -16.18
CA LEU A 8 8.45 3.16 -14.78
C LEU A 8 9.89 2.73 -14.44
N SER A 9 10.49 1.89 -15.27
CA SER A 9 11.88 1.45 -15.10
C SER A 9 12.85 2.62 -15.11
N ASP A 10 12.72 3.54 -16.08
CA ASP A 10 13.61 4.70 -16.21
C ASP A 10 13.46 5.67 -15.04
N THR A 11 12.25 5.85 -14.52
CA THR A 11 12.01 6.67 -13.32
C THR A 11 12.65 6.04 -12.09
N LEU A 12 12.54 4.73 -11.92
CA LEU A 12 13.12 4.00 -10.78
C LEU A 12 14.66 3.97 -10.81
N LYS A 13 15.29 4.01 -11.99
CA LYS A 13 16.75 4.10 -12.12
C LYS A 13 17.34 5.34 -11.45
N ALA A 14 16.57 6.43 -11.33
CA ALA A 14 17.00 7.63 -10.60
C ALA A 14 17.14 7.39 -9.09
N PHE A 15 16.58 6.29 -8.56
CA PHE A 15 16.53 5.95 -7.14
C PHE A 15 17.08 4.54 -6.85
N PRO A 16 18.37 4.26 -7.16
CA PRO A 16 18.92 2.90 -7.12
C PRO A 16 19.05 2.27 -5.72
N LYS A 17 18.84 3.04 -4.65
CA LYS A 17 18.90 2.59 -3.24
C LYS A 17 17.58 2.81 -2.50
N ALA A 18 16.53 3.25 -3.19
CA ALA A 18 15.25 3.52 -2.53
C ALA A 18 14.51 2.21 -2.22
N GLU A 19 13.87 2.18 -1.07
CA GLU A 19 12.88 1.16 -0.74
C GLU A 19 11.57 1.50 -1.48
N ILE A 20 10.99 0.50 -2.14
CA ILE A 20 9.77 0.67 -2.94
C ILE A 20 8.62 0.02 -2.19
N VAL A 21 7.56 0.78 -1.94
CA VAL A 21 6.32 0.32 -1.31
C VAL A 21 5.17 0.68 -2.23
N TRP A 22 4.25 -0.26 -2.49
CA TRP A 22 3.01 0.04 -3.21
C TRP A 22 1.95 0.50 -2.22
N CYS A 23 1.41 1.70 -2.42
CA CYS A 23 0.31 2.22 -1.61
C CYS A 23 -1.00 2.34 -2.40
N GLN A 24 -2.12 1.88 -1.83
CA GLN A 24 -3.46 2.12 -2.39
C GLN A 24 -4.51 2.20 -1.28
N GLU A 25 -5.56 3.01 -1.48
CA GLU A 25 -6.65 3.18 -0.51
C GLU A 25 -7.61 1.98 -0.51
N GLU A 26 -7.74 1.27 -1.63
CA GLU A 26 -8.64 0.12 -1.73
C GLU A 26 -8.09 -1.13 -1.02
N PRO A 27 -8.98 -2.07 -0.61
CA PRO A 27 -8.56 -3.39 -0.12
C PRO A 27 -7.59 -4.08 -1.07
N GLN A 28 -6.66 -4.88 -0.55
CA GLN A 28 -5.63 -5.57 -1.35
C GLN A 28 -6.20 -6.50 -2.43
N ASN A 29 -7.37 -7.10 -2.20
CA ASN A 29 -8.12 -7.91 -3.17
C ASN A 29 -8.86 -7.07 -4.23
N MET A 30 -8.81 -5.75 -4.10
CA MET A 30 -9.38 -4.77 -5.03
C MET A 30 -8.28 -3.84 -5.56
N GLY A 31 -8.66 -2.96 -6.49
CA GLY A 31 -7.75 -2.00 -7.08
C GLY A 31 -6.71 -2.62 -8.00
N ALA A 32 -5.55 -1.96 -8.11
CA ALA A 32 -4.53 -2.30 -9.10
C ALA A 32 -3.45 -3.26 -8.58
N TRP A 33 -3.45 -3.61 -7.28
CA TRP A 33 -2.42 -4.44 -6.67
C TRP A 33 -2.11 -5.73 -7.44
N HIS A 34 -3.14 -6.51 -7.77
CA HIS A 34 -2.99 -7.78 -8.49
C HIS A 34 -2.46 -7.59 -9.92
N PHE A 35 -2.73 -6.44 -10.53
CA PHE A 35 -2.23 -6.10 -11.85
C PHE A 35 -0.76 -5.65 -11.79
N ILE A 36 -0.39 -4.78 -10.84
CA ILE A 36 0.91 -4.11 -10.81
C ILE A 36 2.02 -4.91 -10.10
N ALA A 37 1.67 -5.74 -9.12
CA ALA A 37 2.61 -6.53 -8.33
C ALA A 37 3.60 -7.38 -9.18
N PRO A 38 3.18 -8.13 -10.22
CA PRO A 38 4.13 -8.88 -11.05
C PRO A 38 5.11 -7.99 -11.81
N TYR A 39 4.68 -6.79 -12.24
CA TYR A 39 5.55 -5.85 -12.93
C TYR A 39 6.57 -5.23 -11.98
N LEU A 40 6.17 -4.85 -10.77
CA LEU A 40 7.08 -4.30 -9.76
C LEU A 40 8.14 -5.32 -9.34
N ARG A 41 7.74 -6.59 -9.14
CA ARG A 41 8.70 -7.68 -8.85
C ARG A 41 9.73 -7.82 -9.97
N ARG A 42 9.30 -7.76 -11.24
CA ARG A 42 10.21 -7.87 -12.40
C ARG A 42 11.11 -6.66 -12.56
N ILE A 43 10.58 -5.44 -12.47
CA ILE A 43 11.34 -4.20 -12.69
C ILE A 43 12.30 -3.93 -11.54
N CYS A 44 11.89 -4.21 -10.30
CA CYS A 44 12.67 -3.92 -9.10
C CYS A 44 13.51 -5.12 -8.63
N SER A 45 13.39 -6.28 -9.27
CA SER A 45 14.03 -7.54 -8.86
C SER A 45 13.78 -7.91 -7.39
N LEU A 46 12.60 -7.58 -6.88
CA LEU A 46 12.21 -7.82 -5.50
C LEU A 46 11.51 -9.18 -5.36
N ALA A 47 11.94 -9.97 -4.39
CA ALA A 47 11.27 -11.23 -4.02
C ALA A 47 9.85 -10.97 -3.50
N ASP A 48 9.68 -9.88 -2.74
CA ASP A 48 8.38 -9.40 -2.31
C ASP A 48 8.32 -7.87 -2.37
N VAL A 49 7.16 -7.34 -2.76
CA VAL A 49 6.93 -5.89 -2.86
C VAL A 49 6.10 -5.49 -1.65
N PRO A 50 6.63 -4.68 -0.72
CA PRO A 50 5.85 -4.20 0.42
C PRO A 50 4.57 -3.51 -0.05
N TYR A 51 3.45 -3.85 0.59
CA TYR A 51 2.13 -3.31 0.31
C TYR A 51 1.65 -2.48 1.50
N ALA A 52 1.25 -1.24 1.23
CA ALA A 52 0.66 -0.31 2.18
C ALA A 52 -0.76 0.07 1.73
N GLY A 53 -1.73 -0.75 2.09
CA GLY A 53 -3.13 -0.51 1.77
C GLY A 53 -4.05 -1.24 2.75
N ARG A 54 -5.35 -1.15 2.55
CA ARG A 54 -6.33 -1.84 3.41
C ARG A 54 -6.21 -3.35 3.23
N GLU A 55 -6.35 -4.12 4.31
CA GLU A 55 -6.37 -5.58 4.25
C GLU A 55 -7.52 -6.08 3.34
N PRO A 56 -7.40 -7.28 2.76
CA PRO A 56 -8.46 -7.86 1.94
C PRO A 56 -9.79 -7.86 2.68
N ALA A 57 -10.81 -7.23 2.09
CA ALA A 57 -12.14 -7.15 2.67
C ALA A 57 -13.19 -7.55 1.62
N ALA A 58 -14.24 -8.23 2.08
CA ALA A 58 -15.40 -8.57 1.23
C ALA A 58 -16.33 -7.37 1.01
N SER A 59 -16.24 -6.34 1.87
CA SER A 59 -17.01 -5.09 1.77
C SER A 59 -16.08 -3.91 1.50
N PRO A 60 -16.40 -3.02 0.54
CA PRO A 60 -15.55 -1.88 0.17
C PRO A 60 -15.37 -0.83 1.28
N ALA A 61 -16.27 -0.78 2.28
CA ALA A 61 -16.12 0.08 3.46
C ALA A 61 -16.53 -0.68 4.74
N PRO A 62 -15.87 -0.44 5.89
CA PRO A 62 -16.40 -0.88 7.17
C PRO A 62 -17.67 -0.06 7.42
N GLY A 63 -18.77 -0.69 7.84
CA GLY A 63 -20.02 0.02 8.16
C GLY A 63 -19.92 0.98 9.35
N SER A 64 -18.72 1.19 9.91
CA SER A 64 -18.44 2.08 11.04
C SER A 64 -17.33 3.05 10.68
N ALA A 65 -17.62 4.35 10.80
CA ALA A 65 -16.66 5.43 10.55
C ALA A 65 -15.43 5.39 11.48
N ALA A 66 -15.57 4.82 12.68
CA ALA A 66 -14.47 4.67 13.62
C ALA A 66 -13.43 3.63 13.15
N LEU A 67 -13.90 2.52 12.56
CA LEU A 67 -13.02 1.51 11.96
C LEU A 67 -12.31 2.08 10.72
N PHE A 68 -13.02 2.85 9.90
CA PHE A 68 -12.43 3.49 8.73
C PHE A 68 -11.29 4.45 9.09
N GLN A 69 -11.47 5.28 10.13
CA GLN A 69 -10.39 6.17 10.59
C GLN A 69 -9.17 5.41 11.10
N LEU A 70 -9.38 4.31 11.84
CA LEU A 70 -8.29 3.46 12.33
C LEU A 70 -7.52 2.78 11.18
N GLU A 71 -8.23 2.27 10.18
CA GLU A 71 -7.62 1.68 8.97
C GLU A 71 -6.81 2.73 8.18
N GLN A 72 -7.33 3.96 8.05
CA GLN A 72 -6.63 5.05 7.36
C GLN A 72 -5.33 5.46 8.08
N GLU A 73 -5.35 5.56 9.40
CA GLU A 73 -4.16 5.89 10.19
C GLU A 73 -3.09 4.79 10.10
N GLN A 74 -3.51 3.52 10.11
CA GLN A 74 -2.60 2.37 9.93
C GLN A 74 -1.97 2.35 8.53
N LEU A 75 -2.75 2.69 7.49
CA LEU A 75 -2.27 2.77 6.12
C LEU A 75 -1.19 3.85 5.97
N ILE A 76 -1.42 5.05 6.49
CA ILE A 76 -0.45 6.16 6.44
C ILE A 76 0.81 5.80 7.23
N SER A 77 0.64 5.21 8.42
CA SER A 77 1.73 4.74 9.26
C SER A 77 2.62 3.72 8.55
N THR A 78 2.00 2.73 7.89
CA THR A 78 2.72 1.67 7.17
C THR A 78 3.41 2.21 5.93
N ALA A 79 2.76 3.10 5.18
CA ALA A 79 3.32 3.72 3.97
C ALA A 79 4.55 4.60 4.27
N LEU A 80 4.54 5.30 5.41
CA LEU A 80 5.63 6.23 5.78
C LEU A 80 6.67 5.60 6.72
N GLY A 81 6.46 4.38 7.21
CA GLY A 81 7.34 3.73 8.20
C GLY A 81 7.33 4.41 9.58
N ILE A 82 6.31 5.22 9.88
CA ILE A 82 6.18 5.96 11.14
C ILE A 82 5.22 5.18 12.03
N LYS A 83 5.53 4.95 13.32
CA LYS A 83 4.60 4.27 14.24
C LYS A 83 3.25 4.99 14.26
N ALA A 84 2.16 4.26 13.99
CA ALA A 84 0.80 4.74 14.16
C ALA A 84 0.67 5.34 15.56
N ARG A 85 0.12 6.56 15.64
CA ARG A 85 -0.11 7.22 16.92
C ARG A 85 -1.08 6.33 17.67
N ALA A 86 -0.60 5.59 18.66
CA ALA A 86 -1.44 4.76 19.49
C ALA A 86 -2.48 5.67 20.12
N LEU A 87 -3.71 5.62 19.62
CA LEU A 87 -4.87 6.21 20.28
C LEU A 87 -4.98 5.46 21.61
N ALA A 88 -4.50 6.14 22.64
CA ALA A 88 -4.49 5.66 24.00
C ALA A 88 -5.88 5.12 24.34
N LYS A 89 -5.89 3.89 24.86
CA LYS A 89 -7.02 3.29 25.57
C LYS A 89 -7.71 4.37 26.42
N ALA A 90 -8.87 4.83 25.99
CA ALA A 90 -9.85 5.42 26.88
C ALA A 90 -10.83 4.31 27.25
N HIS A 91 -10.37 3.40 28.11
CA HIS A 91 -11.27 2.66 28.99
C HIS A 91 -11.58 3.58 30.17
N HIS A 92 -12.81 4.08 30.23
CA HIS A 92 -13.57 4.24 31.47
C HIS A 92 -15.05 4.31 31.13
#